data_AF-A0A7Y5KFK3-F1
#
_entry.id   AF-A0A7Y5KFK3-F1
#
_cell.length_a   1.000
_cell.length_b   1.000
_cell.length_c   1.000
_cell.angle_alpha   90.00
_cell.angle_beta   90.00
_cell.angle_gamma   90.00
#
_symmetry.space_group_name_H-M   'P 1'
#
loop_
_entity.id
_entity.type
_entity.pdbx_description
1 polymer ?
#
loop_
_entity_poly.entity_id
_entity_poly.type
_entity_poly.pdbx_seq_one_letter_code
_entity_poly.pdbx_strand_id
1 'polypeptide(L)'
;MPDAQNIPLALGPNAWLIEEMFRQYKENPNSLSGSWREFFADYRPFGSPSSEVAIASAPTAPTPVVATRKEDKDNGHALAIPEGAVPLRGGFARIVENMERSLEIPTATSVRAVPVKLLEENRRVLNQYLADTTGAKMSFTHLIAWAIVKALKAMPVMKTSFWHANGASYKVVPEHVNLGIAVDVAKKDGTRTLFVPNIKQADTMDFSQFFAAYNSVLSKVFTNQVQPSDFANTTVTLTNPGTIGTVHSVPRLMPMQGLIVATGAIDYPPEYQSADPHTLARLGISKVMTVTSTYDHRVIQGAESGLFLQALHKYLLGEENFYDEIFNSLKVPFEPVRLARDRNPLFAESASPEALAEKQARVWQLINMYRVRGHLIANCNPLRSAIPTHSELDPSRYGLTVWDYDREFITGGLGGKPRASLREILDTLREAYCGSIGVEYMHMQEPEHKTWLQQRMEGNQRKAWLNAEGKRRLLAKLNAAEAFERFLQTKYVGHKRFGLEGAESMIPMLDALLHSASQNNINEVVMGMAHRGRLNVLANILGKTYEQI
;
A
#
# COMPACT_ATOMS: atom_id res chain seq x y z
N MET A 1 39.90 40.62 24.48
CA MET A 1 40.39 39.49 23.67
C MET A 1 40.49 38.27 24.58
N PRO A 2 39.50 37.35 24.57
CA PRO A 2 39.66 36.06 25.22
C PRO A 2 39.37 34.86 24.30
N ASP A 3 40.20 33.83 24.47
CA ASP A 3 39.98 32.38 24.46
C ASP A 3 39.22 31.70 23.30
N ALA A 4 40.01 31.01 22.46
CA ALA A 4 39.55 30.04 21.47
C ALA A 4 39.49 28.62 22.07
N GLN A 5 38.27 28.25 22.48
CA GLN A 5 37.56 27.00 22.16
C GLN A 5 38.32 25.66 22.12
N ASN A 6 38.01 24.82 23.12
CA ASN A 6 37.92 23.36 23.01
C ASN A 6 36.99 22.95 21.84
N ILE A 7 37.52 22.24 20.85
CA ILE A 7 36.75 21.53 19.81
C ILE A 7 37.04 20.03 19.95
N PRO A 8 36.04 19.15 20.13
CA PRO A 8 36.26 17.71 20.04
C PRO A 8 36.31 17.31 18.56
N LEU A 9 37.52 17.06 18.04
CA LEU A 9 37.71 16.54 16.70
C LEU A 9 37.37 15.04 16.67
N ALA A 10 36.14 14.69 16.31
CA ALA A 10 35.84 13.35 15.82
C ALA A 10 36.63 13.14 14.52
N LEU A 11 37.70 12.37 14.58
CA LEU A 11 38.55 12.06 13.43
C LEU A 11 37.68 11.38 12.37
N GLY A 12 37.48 12.06 11.24
CA GLY A 12 36.69 11.59 10.11
C GLY A 12 37.34 10.41 9.36
N PRO A 13 36.95 10.14 8.10
CA PRO A 13 37.33 8.93 7.33
C PRO A 13 38.84 8.68 7.12
N ASN A 14 39.70 9.59 7.59
CA ASN A 14 41.16 9.51 7.51
C ASN A 14 41.84 9.18 8.86
N ALA A 15 41.09 8.74 9.88
CA ALA A 15 41.62 8.42 11.22
C ALA A 15 42.78 7.39 11.16
N TRP A 16 42.66 6.38 10.31
CA TRP A 16 43.68 5.34 10.12
C TRP A 16 45.00 5.90 9.57
N LEU A 17 44.96 6.93 8.70
CA LEU A 17 46.15 7.54 8.11
C LEU A 17 46.91 8.37 9.16
N ILE A 18 46.19 9.04 10.05
CA ILE A 18 46.79 9.83 11.15
C ILE A 18 47.47 8.89 12.16
N GLU A 19 46.88 7.74 12.44
CA GLU A 19 47.45 6.73 13.34
C GLU A 19 48.72 6.06 12.75
N GLU A 20 48.73 5.81 11.43
CA GLU A 20 49.89 5.32 10.68
C GLU A 20 51.02 6.36 10.68
N MET A 21 50.71 7.64 10.42
CA MET A 21 51.68 8.74 10.46
C MET A 21 52.23 8.97 11.87
N PHE A 22 51.42 8.79 12.92
CA PHE A 22 51.89 8.87 14.30
C PHE A 22 52.86 7.74 14.66
N ARG A 23 52.66 6.52 14.11
CA ARG A 23 53.60 5.40 14.24
C ARG A 23 54.94 5.74 13.57
N GLN A 24 54.90 6.29 12.36
CA GLN A 24 56.10 6.74 11.62
C GLN A 24 56.84 7.87 12.36
N TYR A 25 56.12 8.81 12.99
CA TYR A 25 56.71 9.86 13.82
C TYR A 25 57.49 9.28 15.02
N LYS A 26 56.95 8.26 15.69
CA LYS A 26 57.63 7.60 16.83
C LYS A 26 58.89 6.83 16.41
N GLU A 27 58.89 6.23 15.23
CA GLU A 27 60.04 5.46 14.72
C GLU A 27 61.15 6.36 14.16
N ASN A 28 60.79 7.42 13.42
CA ASN A 28 61.73 8.42 12.94
C ASN A 28 61.05 9.79 12.74
N PRO A 29 61.21 10.75 13.65
CA PRO A 29 60.53 12.04 13.59
C PRO A 29 60.83 12.83 12.31
N ASN A 30 62.02 12.68 11.73
CA ASN A 30 62.44 13.41 10.53
C ASN A 30 61.85 12.87 9.22
N SER A 31 61.11 11.75 9.28
CA SER A 31 60.41 11.18 8.12
C SER A 31 59.16 11.98 7.70
N LEU A 32 58.69 12.89 8.54
CA LEU A 32 57.49 13.71 8.32
C LEU A 32 57.82 15.19 8.07
N SER A 33 56.94 15.90 7.37
CA SER A 33 57.09 17.34 7.14
C SER A 33 57.06 18.13 8.45
N GLY A 34 57.61 19.35 8.46
CA GLY A 34 57.70 20.19 9.67
C GLY A 34 56.36 20.41 10.38
N SER A 35 55.29 20.65 9.61
CA SER A 35 53.92 20.81 10.12
C SER A 35 53.35 19.58 10.84
N TRP A 36 53.70 18.38 10.38
CA TRP A 36 53.26 17.13 11.02
C TRP A 36 54.07 16.80 12.28
N ARG A 37 55.35 17.20 12.31
CA ARG A 37 56.18 17.07 13.52
C ARG A 37 55.67 17.95 14.66
N GLU A 38 55.31 19.20 14.37
CA GLU A 38 54.70 20.09 15.38
C GLU A 38 53.35 19.55 15.86
N PHE A 39 52.52 19.03 14.95
CA PHE A 39 51.23 18.42 15.32
C PHE A 39 51.39 17.20 16.24
N PHE A 40 52.33 16.30 15.94
CA PHE A 40 52.55 15.08 16.75
C PHE A 40 53.38 15.30 18.03
N ALA A 41 54.03 16.46 18.18
CA ALA A 41 54.73 16.82 19.42
C ALA A 41 53.77 16.89 20.63
N ASP A 42 52.56 17.40 20.42
CA ASP A 42 51.53 17.56 21.45
C ASP A 42 50.39 16.53 21.34
N TYR A 43 50.47 15.61 20.37
CA TYR A 43 49.41 14.61 20.12
C TYR A 43 49.42 13.48 21.16
N ARG A 44 48.30 13.33 21.88
CA ARG A 44 48.06 12.21 22.80
C ARG A 44 46.95 11.31 22.23
N PRO A 45 47.24 10.06 21.82
CA PRO A 45 46.20 9.14 21.40
C PRO A 45 45.30 8.78 22.59
N PHE A 46 43.99 8.73 22.36
CA PHE A 46 43.05 8.25 23.35
C PHE A 46 43.28 6.75 23.61
N GLY A 47 43.61 6.41 24.86
CA GLY A 47 43.74 5.03 25.30
C GLY A 47 45.11 4.39 25.04
N SER A 48 46.11 4.74 25.85
CA SER A 48 47.20 3.82 26.20
C SER A 48 47.78 4.18 27.58
N PRO A 49 48.10 3.20 28.44
CA PRO A 49 48.43 3.43 29.84
C PRO A 49 49.89 3.86 30.01
N SER A 50 50.11 4.93 30.77
CA SER A 50 51.43 5.31 31.26
C SER A 50 51.92 4.34 32.34
N SER A 51 53.08 3.73 32.10
CA SER A 51 53.80 2.89 33.05
C SER A 51 54.84 3.73 33.80
N GLU A 52 54.77 3.73 35.13
CA GLU A 52 55.91 3.62 36.05
C GLU A 52 55.41 3.61 37.50
N VAL A 53 55.24 2.42 38.09
CA VAL A 53 55.44 2.20 39.53
C VAL A 53 56.12 0.84 39.75
N ALA A 54 57.19 0.91 40.53
CA ALA A 54 58.06 -0.08 41.15
C ALA A 54 57.66 -1.57 41.14
N ILE A 55 58.69 -2.38 40.89
CA ILE A 55 58.73 -3.85 40.94
C ILE A 55 58.53 -4.34 42.38
N ALA A 56 57.47 -5.11 42.60
CA ALA A 56 57.36 -6.08 43.69
C ALA A 56 56.87 -7.42 43.11
N SER A 57 57.48 -8.50 43.56
CA SER A 57 57.37 -9.89 43.08
C SER A 57 55.94 -10.39 42.85
N ALA A 58 55.70 -10.96 41.66
CA ALA A 58 54.45 -11.61 41.28
C ALA A 58 54.29 -12.99 41.94
N PRO A 59 53.07 -13.35 42.42
CA PRO A 59 52.71 -14.73 42.62
C PRO A 59 52.28 -15.37 41.28
N THR A 60 52.64 -16.63 41.14
CA THR A 60 52.37 -17.53 40.01
C THR A 60 50.89 -17.59 39.64
N ALA A 61 50.57 -17.45 38.34
CA ALA A 61 49.26 -17.76 37.80
C ALA A 61 49.00 -19.28 37.87
N PRO A 62 47.83 -19.76 38.32
CA PRO A 62 47.51 -21.17 38.24
C PRO A 62 46.98 -21.53 36.84
N THR A 63 47.45 -22.68 36.37
CA THR A 63 47.01 -23.45 35.19
C THR A 63 45.50 -23.77 35.26
N PRO A 64 44.79 -23.95 34.13
CA PRO A 64 43.37 -24.29 34.15
C PRO A 64 43.21 -25.75 34.59
N VAL A 65 42.65 -25.96 35.78
CA VAL A 65 42.18 -27.28 36.21
C VAL A 65 40.77 -27.46 35.65
N VAL A 66 40.59 -28.50 34.84
CA VAL A 66 39.29 -29.06 34.48
C VAL A 66 38.60 -29.49 35.77
N ALA A 67 37.66 -28.69 36.25
CA ALA A 67 36.79 -29.05 37.35
C ALA A 67 35.58 -29.79 36.80
N THR A 68 35.51 -31.09 37.09
CA THR A 68 34.26 -31.87 37.05
C THR A 68 33.21 -31.15 37.89
N ARG A 69 32.17 -30.64 37.22
CA ARG A 69 31.01 -30.02 37.87
C ARG A 69 30.25 -31.09 38.64
N LYS A 70 30.47 -31.16 39.96
CA LYS A 70 29.49 -31.75 40.87
C LYS A 70 28.31 -30.77 40.97
N GLU A 71 27.11 -31.32 40.93
CA GLU A 71 25.87 -30.60 41.19
C GLU A 71 25.88 -30.03 42.60
N ASP A 72 26.14 -28.73 42.72
CA ASP A 72 25.75 -27.97 43.90
C ASP A 72 24.27 -27.59 43.75
N LYS A 73 23.46 -28.11 44.66
CA LYS A 73 22.09 -27.63 44.90
C LYS A 73 22.19 -26.18 45.36
N ASP A 74 21.88 -25.27 44.46
CA ASP A 74 21.86 -23.84 44.73
C ASP A 74 20.76 -23.50 45.74
N ASN A 75 21.17 -22.90 46.86
CA ASN A 75 20.27 -22.37 47.87
C ASN A 75 19.69 -21.05 47.33
N GLY A 76 18.44 -21.13 46.88
CA GLY A 76 17.71 -20.02 46.30
C GLY A 76 17.56 -18.82 47.24
N HIS A 77 18.11 -17.69 46.82
CA HIS A 77 17.42 -16.42 47.00
C HIS A 77 16.28 -16.35 45.98
N ALA A 78 15.16 -17.01 46.30
CA ALA A 78 13.93 -16.79 45.56
C ALA A 78 13.58 -15.31 45.69
N LEU A 79 13.68 -14.56 44.59
CA LEU A 79 13.17 -13.19 44.52
C LEU A 79 11.71 -13.24 44.96
N ALA A 80 11.40 -12.58 46.09
CA ALA A 80 10.04 -12.51 46.59
C ALA A 80 9.17 -11.84 45.51
N ILE A 81 8.03 -12.45 45.20
CA ILE A 81 7.07 -11.89 44.23
C ILE A 81 6.62 -10.53 44.76
N PRO A 82 6.80 -9.42 44.02
CA PRO A 82 6.40 -8.09 44.47
C PRO A 82 4.91 -8.04 44.83
N GLU A 83 4.57 -7.25 45.85
CA GLU A 83 3.18 -7.03 46.26
C GLU A 83 2.37 -6.43 45.09
N GLY A 84 1.23 -7.04 44.76
CA GLY A 84 0.42 -6.66 43.59
C GLY A 84 0.77 -7.37 42.28
N ALA A 85 1.72 -8.32 42.26
CA ALA A 85 2.01 -9.11 41.07
C ALA A 85 0.85 -10.02 40.66
N VAL A 86 0.52 -9.99 39.37
CA VAL A 86 -0.53 -10.84 38.78
C VAL A 86 0.14 -11.92 37.91
N PRO A 87 -0.15 -13.22 38.13
CA PRO A 87 0.44 -14.28 37.32
C PRO A 87 -0.04 -14.20 35.87
N LEU A 88 0.90 -14.26 34.92
CA LEU A 88 0.58 -14.33 33.50
C LEU A 88 -0.02 -15.70 33.16
N ARG A 89 -1.24 -15.71 32.62
CA ARG A 89 -1.98 -16.94 32.27
C ARG A 89 -2.46 -16.92 30.82
N GLY A 90 -2.78 -18.09 30.28
CA GLY A 90 -3.35 -18.26 28.94
C GLY A 90 -2.42 -17.71 27.84
N GLY A 91 -2.94 -16.80 27.00
CA GLY A 91 -2.19 -16.22 25.88
C GLY A 91 -0.89 -15.51 26.31
N PHE A 92 -0.87 -14.85 27.47
CA PHE A 92 0.33 -14.16 27.95
C PHE A 92 1.47 -15.12 28.33
N ALA A 93 1.16 -16.27 28.92
CA ALA A 93 2.17 -17.30 29.20
C ALA A 93 2.79 -17.84 27.91
N ARG A 94 1.98 -17.97 26.84
CA ARG A 94 2.48 -18.39 25.52
C ARG A 94 3.35 -17.34 24.85
N ILE A 95 3.11 -16.05 25.10
CA ILE A 95 4.01 -14.97 24.65
C ILE A 95 5.36 -15.10 25.35
N VAL A 96 5.39 -15.37 26.66
CA VAL A 96 6.65 -15.59 27.40
C VAL A 96 7.45 -16.75 26.78
N GLU A 97 6.83 -17.92 26.60
CA GLU A 97 7.46 -19.09 25.96
C GLU A 97 8.02 -18.76 24.57
N ASN A 98 7.27 -18.00 23.78
CA ASN A 98 7.68 -17.56 22.44
C ASN A 98 8.89 -16.62 22.49
N MET A 99 8.92 -15.68 23.44
CA MET A 99 10.00 -14.70 23.58
C MET A 99 11.28 -15.34 24.11
N GLU A 100 11.17 -16.30 25.03
CA GLU A 100 12.32 -17.08 25.52
C GLU A 100 12.96 -17.88 24.38
N ARG A 101 12.16 -18.57 23.56
CA ARG A 101 12.67 -19.28 22.38
C ARG A 101 13.30 -18.35 21.34
N SER A 102 12.83 -17.12 21.23
CA SER A 102 13.40 -16.12 20.31
C SER A 102 14.84 -15.73 20.67
N LEU A 103 15.28 -15.90 21.93
CA LEU A 103 16.63 -15.54 22.38
C LEU A 103 17.72 -16.40 21.72
N GLU A 104 17.38 -17.62 21.28
CA GLU A 104 18.30 -18.56 20.65
C GLU A 104 18.62 -18.23 19.18
N ILE A 105 17.97 -17.21 18.62
CA ILE A 105 18.08 -16.83 17.21
C ILE A 105 18.98 -15.60 17.11
N PRO A 106 20.21 -15.72 16.58
CA PRO A 106 21.05 -14.57 16.27
C PRO A 106 20.41 -13.81 15.11
N THR A 107 19.72 -12.71 15.43
CA THR A 107 19.05 -11.89 14.42
C THR A 107 19.93 -10.75 13.96
N ALA A 108 19.79 -10.39 12.69
CA ALA A 108 20.25 -9.12 12.18
C ALA A 108 19.14 -8.42 11.42
N THR A 109 19.25 -7.11 11.29
CA THR A 109 18.20 -6.28 10.70
C THR A 109 18.77 -5.37 9.63
N SER A 110 18.20 -5.45 8.45
CA SER A 110 18.43 -4.48 7.38
C SER A 110 17.22 -3.55 7.27
N VAL A 111 17.48 -2.30 6.91
CA VAL A 111 16.46 -1.25 6.86
C VAL A 111 16.54 -0.53 5.52
N ARG A 112 15.39 -0.20 4.94
CA ARG A 112 15.29 0.61 3.73
C ARG A 112 14.10 1.56 3.81
N ALA A 113 14.32 2.84 3.47
CA ALA A 113 13.24 3.78 3.23
C ALA A 113 12.69 3.60 1.81
N VAL A 114 11.37 3.53 1.69
CA VAL A 114 10.66 3.32 0.41
C VAL A 114 9.69 4.47 0.19
N PRO A 115 9.72 5.15 -0.97
CA PRO A 115 8.76 6.20 -1.30
C PRO A 115 7.37 5.60 -1.54
N VAL A 116 6.35 6.29 -1.04
CA VAL A 116 4.97 5.78 -1.04
C VAL A 116 4.09 6.44 -2.10
N LYS A 117 4.61 7.45 -2.83
CA LYS A 117 3.83 8.20 -3.83
C LYS A 117 3.03 7.31 -4.78
N LEU A 118 3.72 6.39 -5.47
CA LEU A 118 3.07 5.52 -6.45
C LEU A 118 2.09 4.54 -5.78
N LEU A 119 2.47 4.01 -4.62
CA LEU A 119 1.67 3.11 -3.83
C LEU A 119 0.36 3.76 -3.35
N GLU A 120 0.42 5.02 -2.90
CA GLU A 120 -0.74 5.82 -2.50
C GLU A 120 -1.68 6.09 -3.69
N GLU A 121 -1.13 6.47 -4.85
CA GLU A 121 -1.95 6.74 -6.04
C GLU A 121 -2.66 5.51 -6.57
N ASN A 122 -1.93 4.40 -6.76
CA ASN A 122 -2.55 3.18 -7.26
C ASN A 122 -3.56 2.60 -6.26
N ARG A 123 -3.27 2.65 -4.95
CA ARG A 123 -4.23 2.26 -3.91
C ARG A 123 -5.51 3.11 -3.95
N ARG A 124 -5.41 4.41 -4.23
CA ARG A 124 -6.58 5.30 -4.34
C ARG A 124 -7.45 4.90 -5.53
N VAL A 125 -6.86 4.70 -6.71
CA VAL A 125 -7.59 4.25 -7.91
C VAL A 125 -8.28 2.91 -7.66
N LEU A 126 -7.57 1.94 -7.05
CA LEU A 126 -8.14 0.65 -6.67
C LEU A 126 -9.33 0.79 -5.72
N ASN A 127 -9.22 1.63 -4.68
CA ASN A 127 -10.30 1.84 -3.73
C ASN A 127 -11.52 2.53 -4.34
N GLN A 128 -11.32 3.47 -5.26
CA GLN A 128 -12.42 4.11 -5.98
C GLN A 128 -13.21 3.07 -6.78
N TYR A 129 -12.50 2.21 -7.52
CA TYR A 129 -13.12 1.12 -8.27
C TYR A 129 -13.82 0.09 -7.37
N LEU A 130 -13.17 -0.34 -6.27
CA LEU A 130 -13.74 -1.33 -5.35
C LEU A 130 -14.96 -0.79 -4.61
N ALA A 131 -14.99 0.50 -4.26
CA ALA A 131 -16.13 1.14 -3.63
C ALA A 131 -17.38 1.11 -4.52
N ASP A 132 -17.21 1.28 -5.83
CA ASP A 132 -18.30 1.28 -6.81
C ASP A 132 -18.76 -0.14 -7.19
N THR A 133 -17.95 -1.18 -6.96
CA THR A 133 -18.22 -2.56 -7.41
C THR A 133 -18.54 -3.54 -6.28
N THR A 134 -17.56 -3.84 -5.44
CA THR A 134 -17.65 -4.90 -4.40
C THR A 134 -17.87 -4.35 -3.00
N GLY A 135 -17.60 -3.05 -2.77
CA GLY A 135 -17.55 -2.42 -1.46
C GLY A 135 -16.33 -2.80 -0.62
N ALA A 136 -15.40 -3.61 -1.15
CA ALA A 136 -14.17 -3.98 -0.46
C ALA A 136 -13.20 -2.80 -0.36
N LYS A 137 -12.25 -2.87 0.59
CA LYS A 137 -11.25 -1.82 0.80
C LYS A 137 -9.83 -2.36 0.69
N MET A 138 -9.05 -1.79 -0.21
CA MET A 138 -7.63 -2.04 -0.36
C MET A 138 -6.82 -1.24 0.68
N SER A 139 -6.07 -1.94 1.52
CA SER A 139 -5.10 -1.35 2.45
C SER A 139 -3.68 -1.34 1.86
N PHE A 140 -2.79 -0.53 2.42
CA PHE A 140 -1.37 -0.58 2.06
C PHE A 140 -0.75 -1.96 2.35
N THR A 141 -1.15 -2.58 3.46
CA THR A 141 -0.65 -3.91 3.86
C THR A 141 -0.94 -4.98 2.81
N HIS A 142 -2.08 -4.93 2.11
CA HIS A 142 -2.37 -5.89 1.03
C HIS A 142 -1.33 -5.82 -0.10
N LEU A 143 -1.02 -4.60 -0.54
CA LEU A 143 -0.06 -4.36 -1.63
C LEU A 143 1.37 -4.69 -1.20
N ILE A 144 1.75 -4.32 0.03
CA ILE A 144 3.09 -4.63 0.57
C ILE A 144 3.25 -6.13 0.80
N ALA A 145 2.23 -6.80 1.35
CA ALA A 145 2.23 -8.25 1.53
C ALA A 145 2.38 -8.98 0.20
N TRP A 146 1.68 -8.54 -0.84
CA TRP A 146 1.84 -9.10 -2.18
C TRP A 146 3.23 -8.86 -2.77
N ALA A 147 3.78 -7.66 -2.60
CA ALA A 147 5.15 -7.35 -3.02
C ALA A 147 6.18 -8.22 -2.28
N ILE A 148 5.95 -8.56 -1.00
CA ILE A 148 6.76 -9.51 -0.24
C ILE A 148 6.67 -10.91 -0.85
N VAL A 149 5.46 -11.41 -1.17
CA VAL A 149 5.29 -12.72 -1.81
C VAL A 149 6.05 -12.79 -3.15
N LYS A 150 5.95 -11.74 -3.98
CA LYS A 150 6.71 -11.63 -5.23
C LYS A 150 8.22 -11.63 -4.99
N ALA A 151 8.70 -10.84 -4.04
CA ALA A 151 10.11 -10.77 -3.69
C ALA A 151 10.64 -12.12 -3.15
N LEU A 152 9.85 -12.85 -2.35
CA LEU A 152 10.20 -14.19 -1.87
C LEU A 152 10.24 -15.24 -2.99
N LYS A 153 9.37 -15.09 -4.01
CA LYS A 153 9.40 -15.95 -5.21
C LYS A 153 10.66 -15.69 -6.04
N ALA A 154 11.08 -14.44 -6.17
CA ALA A 154 12.33 -14.06 -6.85
C ALA A 154 13.58 -14.42 -6.04
N MET A 155 13.49 -14.40 -4.71
CA MET A 155 14.60 -14.69 -3.78
C MET A 155 14.23 -15.78 -2.76
N PRO A 156 14.18 -17.07 -3.17
CA PRO A 156 13.81 -18.16 -2.29
C PRO A 156 14.70 -18.30 -1.04
N VAL A 157 15.92 -17.76 -1.06
CA VAL A 157 16.81 -17.79 0.10
C VAL A 157 16.21 -17.06 1.32
N MET A 158 15.37 -16.06 1.11
CA MET A 158 14.77 -15.27 2.18
C MET A 158 13.65 -15.98 2.95
N LYS A 159 13.11 -17.08 2.42
CA LYS A 159 12.15 -17.94 3.16
C LYS A 159 12.83 -19.08 3.92
N THR A 160 14.17 -19.15 3.90
CA THR A 160 14.92 -20.21 4.56
C THR A 160 14.76 -20.17 6.08
N SER A 161 14.53 -21.32 6.72
CA SER A 161 14.62 -21.47 8.17
C SER A 161 15.83 -22.31 8.61
N PHE A 162 16.35 -21.98 9.79
CA PHE A 162 17.38 -22.75 10.48
C PHE A 162 16.75 -23.91 11.26
N TRP A 163 17.35 -25.09 11.16
CA TRP A 163 16.94 -26.27 11.90
C TRP A 163 18.15 -26.91 12.59
N HIS A 164 17.96 -27.37 13.81
CA HIS A 164 18.96 -28.16 14.53
C HIS A 164 18.33 -29.49 14.93
N ALA A 165 18.88 -30.60 14.42
CA ALA A 165 18.39 -31.94 14.70
C ALA A 165 19.55 -32.93 14.70
N ASN A 166 19.53 -33.88 15.64
CA ASN A 166 20.54 -34.94 15.75
C ASN A 166 21.99 -34.40 15.81
N GLY A 167 22.22 -33.25 16.47
CA GLY A 167 23.53 -32.63 16.61
C GLY A 167 24.07 -31.91 15.36
N ALA A 168 23.30 -31.88 14.27
CA ALA A 168 23.65 -31.19 13.03
C ALA A 168 22.71 -30.01 12.75
N SER A 169 23.25 -29.01 12.07
CA SER A 169 22.52 -27.80 11.67
C SER A 169 22.17 -27.85 10.19
N TYR A 170 20.92 -27.54 9.86
CA TYR A 170 20.37 -27.62 8.52
C TYR A 170 19.78 -26.29 8.07
N LYS A 171 19.92 -26.03 6.77
CA LYS A 171 19.25 -24.96 6.05
C LYS A 171 18.04 -25.55 5.33
N VAL A 172 16.83 -25.14 5.70
CA VAL A 172 15.60 -25.65 5.07
C VAL A 172 14.92 -24.52 4.31
N VAL A 173 14.69 -24.72 3.02
CA VAL A 173 13.91 -23.81 2.18
C VAL A 173 12.51 -24.41 2.02
N PRO A 174 11.46 -23.81 2.62
CA PRO A 174 10.10 -24.28 2.45
C PRO A 174 9.66 -24.26 0.98
N GLU A 175 8.90 -25.25 0.55
CA GLU A 175 8.36 -25.31 -0.82
C GLU A 175 7.48 -24.08 -1.11
N HIS A 176 6.53 -23.82 -0.21
CA HIS A 176 5.55 -22.74 -0.33
C HIS A 176 5.77 -21.60 0.67
N VAL A 177 5.17 -20.45 0.39
CA VAL A 177 5.12 -19.28 1.27
C VAL A 177 3.81 -19.30 2.05
N ASN A 178 3.89 -19.61 3.34
CA ASN A 178 2.80 -19.34 4.27
C ASN A 178 3.08 -18.00 4.95
N LEU A 179 2.42 -16.93 4.48
CA LEU A 179 2.69 -15.57 4.92
C LEU A 179 1.88 -15.23 6.17
N GLY A 180 2.56 -15.11 7.31
CA GLY A 180 1.98 -14.64 8.57
C GLY A 180 1.64 -13.16 8.52
N ILE A 181 0.47 -12.78 8.98
CA ILE A 181 0.02 -11.38 9.07
C ILE A 181 -0.22 -11.06 10.52
N ALA A 182 0.58 -10.16 11.08
CA ALA A 182 0.40 -9.71 12.45
C ALA A 182 -0.80 -8.75 12.53
N VAL A 183 -1.81 -9.14 13.30
CA VAL A 183 -3.05 -8.40 13.52
C VAL A 183 -3.18 -8.12 15.01
N ASP A 184 -3.22 -6.85 15.35
CA ASP A 184 -3.43 -6.41 16.71
C ASP A 184 -4.91 -6.10 16.95
N VAL A 185 -5.51 -6.79 17.91
CA VAL A 185 -6.94 -6.71 18.22
C VAL A 185 -7.12 -6.10 19.60
N ALA A 186 -7.77 -4.93 19.65
CA ALA A 186 -8.22 -4.32 20.90
C ALA A 186 -9.53 -4.99 21.38
N LYS A 187 -9.52 -5.52 22.60
CA LYS A 187 -10.69 -6.07 23.27
C LYS A 187 -11.49 -4.95 23.96
N LYS A 188 -12.74 -5.26 24.30
CA LYS A 188 -13.65 -4.32 24.98
C LYS A 188 -13.15 -3.87 26.37
N ASP A 189 -12.27 -4.65 26.99
CA ASP A 189 -11.63 -4.37 28.28
C ASP A 189 -10.40 -3.44 28.16
N GLY A 190 -10.08 -2.96 26.95
CA GLY A 190 -8.91 -2.13 26.68
C GLY A 190 -7.60 -2.92 26.51
N THR A 191 -7.60 -4.23 26.73
CA THR A 191 -6.43 -5.07 26.49
C THR A 191 -6.26 -5.33 24.99
N ARG A 192 -5.00 -5.44 24.54
CA ARG A 192 -4.65 -5.72 23.15
C ARG A 192 -4.08 -7.13 23.05
N THR A 193 -4.46 -7.87 22.02
CA THR A 193 -3.96 -9.22 21.76
C THR A 193 -3.45 -9.31 20.34
N LEU A 194 -2.20 -9.75 20.19
CA LEU A 194 -1.55 -9.95 18.90
C LEU A 194 -1.84 -11.36 18.37
N PHE A 195 -2.41 -11.44 17.17
CA PHE A 195 -2.58 -12.68 16.42
C PHE A 195 -1.69 -12.66 15.18
N VAL A 196 -1.12 -13.81 14.81
CA VAL A 196 -0.33 -13.94 13.58
C VAL A 196 -0.80 -15.14 12.76
N PRO A 197 -2.05 -15.14 12.27
CA PRO A 197 -2.50 -16.16 11.32
C PRO A 197 -1.72 -16.02 10.00
N ASN A 198 -1.69 -17.08 9.20
CA ASN A 198 -1.00 -17.05 7.92
C ASN A 198 -1.91 -17.38 6.72
N ILE A 199 -1.58 -16.78 5.58
CA ILE A 199 -2.16 -17.09 4.28
C ILE A 199 -1.36 -18.26 3.71
N LYS A 200 -2.02 -19.41 3.53
CA LYS A 200 -1.38 -20.64 3.04
C LYS A 200 -1.03 -20.53 1.56
N GLN A 201 0.13 -21.06 1.17
CA GLN A 201 0.56 -21.16 -0.23
C GLN A 201 0.37 -19.86 -1.03
N ALA A 202 0.73 -18.72 -0.44
CA ALA A 202 0.51 -17.41 -1.05
C ALA A 202 1.24 -17.24 -2.39
N ASP A 203 2.31 -18.01 -2.62
CA ASP A 203 3.12 -18.02 -3.84
C ASP A 203 2.45 -18.67 -5.07
N THR A 204 1.38 -19.45 -4.87
CA THR A 204 0.62 -20.12 -5.94
C THR A 204 -0.61 -19.35 -6.40
N MET A 205 -1.00 -18.30 -5.66
CA MET A 205 -2.19 -17.50 -5.91
C MET A 205 -1.95 -16.43 -6.99
N ASP A 206 -3.01 -15.98 -7.66
CA ASP A 206 -3.05 -14.66 -8.26
C ASP A 206 -3.43 -13.58 -7.21
N PHE A 207 -3.38 -12.30 -7.58
CA PHE A 207 -3.65 -11.23 -6.62
C PHE A 207 -5.12 -11.22 -6.12
N SER A 208 -6.09 -11.59 -6.96
CA SER A 208 -7.51 -11.65 -6.58
C SER A 208 -7.76 -12.74 -5.54
N GLN A 209 -7.16 -13.92 -5.73
CA GLN A 209 -7.19 -15.03 -4.80
C GLN A 209 -6.49 -14.69 -3.50
N PHE A 210 -5.31 -14.07 -3.59
CA PHE A 210 -4.56 -13.59 -2.42
C PHE A 210 -5.36 -12.55 -1.63
N PHE A 211 -6.00 -11.59 -2.30
CA PHE A 211 -6.82 -10.56 -1.68
C PHE A 211 -8.04 -11.16 -0.96
N ALA A 212 -8.71 -12.14 -1.57
CA ALA A 212 -9.82 -12.86 -0.93
C ALA A 212 -9.35 -13.67 0.29
N ALA A 213 -8.23 -14.40 0.16
CA ALA A 213 -7.65 -15.18 1.25
C ALA A 213 -7.20 -14.30 2.43
N TYR A 214 -6.56 -13.16 2.13
CA TYR A 214 -6.16 -12.17 3.12
C TYR A 214 -7.36 -11.66 3.92
N ASN A 215 -8.43 -11.24 3.22
CA ASN A 215 -9.64 -10.73 3.88
C ASN A 215 -10.38 -11.83 4.66
N SER A 216 -10.36 -13.08 4.18
CA SER A 216 -10.91 -14.22 4.92
C SER A 216 -10.16 -14.45 6.25
N VAL A 217 -8.82 -14.41 6.23
CA VAL A 217 -8.00 -14.52 7.44
C VAL A 217 -8.30 -13.38 8.42
N LEU A 218 -8.38 -12.14 7.95
CA LEU A 218 -8.77 -11.01 8.80
C LEU A 218 -10.17 -11.18 9.38
N SER A 219 -11.13 -11.61 8.57
CA SER A 219 -12.50 -11.83 9.02
C SER A 219 -12.54 -12.84 10.15
N LYS A 220 -11.81 -13.97 10.05
CA LYS A 220 -11.71 -14.96 11.13
C LYS A 220 -11.15 -14.38 12.43
N VAL A 221 -10.14 -13.50 12.33
CA VAL A 221 -9.55 -12.84 13.51
C VAL A 221 -10.59 -11.94 14.19
N PHE A 222 -11.28 -11.09 13.42
CA PHE A 222 -12.27 -10.16 13.98
C PHE A 222 -13.56 -10.85 14.46
N THR A 223 -13.94 -11.99 13.88
CA THR A 223 -15.08 -12.80 14.33
C THR A 223 -14.70 -13.83 15.41
N ASN A 224 -13.44 -13.87 15.84
CA ASN A 224 -12.91 -14.82 16.82
C ASN A 224 -13.11 -16.29 16.42
N GLN A 225 -12.95 -16.60 15.14
CA GLN A 225 -13.10 -17.94 14.53
C GLN A 225 -11.76 -18.57 14.11
N VAL A 226 -10.64 -18.05 14.63
CA VAL A 226 -9.30 -18.56 14.33
C VAL A 226 -9.07 -19.96 14.91
N GLN A 227 -8.42 -20.82 14.14
CA GLN A 227 -8.10 -22.21 14.50
C GLN A 227 -6.59 -22.40 14.65
N PRO A 228 -6.11 -23.40 15.41
CA PRO A 228 -4.67 -23.69 15.53
C PRO A 228 -3.96 -23.89 14.18
N SER A 229 -4.65 -24.45 13.18
CA SER A 229 -4.13 -24.65 11.83
C SER A 229 -3.84 -23.33 11.09
N ASP A 230 -4.54 -22.23 11.42
CA ASP A 230 -4.30 -20.91 10.84
C ASP A 230 -2.92 -20.34 11.25
N PHE A 231 -2.32 -20.82 12.34
CA PHE A 231 -0.99 -20.40 12.83
C PHE A 231 0.14 -21.35 12.46
N ALA A 232 -0.19 -22.59 12.10
CA ALA A 232 0.79 -23.63 11.83
C ALA A 232 1.63 -23.34 10.57
N ASN A 233 2.91 -23.73 10.60
CA ASN A 233 3.83 -23.69 9.45
C ASN A 233 4.01 -22.29 8.82
N THR A 234 3.93 -21.21 9.60
CA THR A 234 4.28 -19.86 9.13
C THR A 234 5.74 -19.84 8.66
N THR A 235 5.99 -19.30 7.47
CA THR A 235 7.33 -19.26 6.86
C THR A 235 8.00 -17.90 7.05
N VAL A 236 7.26 -16.83 6.75
CA VAL A 236 7.67 -15.43 6.85
C VAL A 236 6.50 -14.67 7.45
N THR A 237 6.79 -13.66 8.27
CA THR A 237 5.74 -12.81 8.87
C THR A 237 5.87 -11.36 8.40
N LEU A 238 4.73 -10.73 8.12
CA LEU A 238 4.59 -9.28 7.96
C LEU A 238 3.93 -8.69 9.21
N THR A 239 4.53 -7.66 9.78
CA THR A 239 3.96 -6.86 10.86
C THR A 239 3.88 -5.39 10.49
N ASN A 240 2.82 -4.70 10.89
CA ASN A 240 2.59 -3.29 10.56
C ASN A 240 2.38 -2.43 11.82
N PRO A 241 3.45 -2.11 12.57
CA PRO A 241 3.39 -1.16 13.67
C PRO A 241 3.21 0.30 13.18
N GLY A 242 3.34 0.57 11.88
CA GLY A 242 3.14 1.91 11.33
C GLY A 242 1.76 2.50 11.57
N THR A 243 0.73 1.68 11.82
CA THR A 243 -0.63 2.16 12.12
C THR A 243 -0.73 2.93 13.45
N ILE A 244 0.26 2.80 14.33
CA ILE A 244 0.34 3.51 15.62
C ILE A 244 1.48 4.56 15.63
N GLY A 245 2.01 4.93 14.47
CA GLY A 245 3.05 5.96 14.36
C GLY A 245 4.50 5.46 14.53
N THR A 246 4.72 4.15 14.64
CA THR A 246 6.08 3.60 14.74
C THR A 246 6.84 3.77 13.43
N VAL A 247 7.94 4.53 13.44
CA VAL A 247 8.76 4.80 12.25
C VAL A 247 9.59 3.59 11.82
N HIS A 248 10.21 2.88 12.78
CA HIS A 248 10.99 1.67 12.53
C HIS A 248 10.75 0.66 13.65
N SER A 249 10.75 -0.63 13.31
CA SER A 249 10.57 -1.71 14.29
C SER A 249 11.56 -2.82 14.00
N VAL A 250 12.13 -3.38 15.05
CA VAL A 250 13.02 -4.55 15.00
C VAL A 250 12.27 -5.72 15.63
N PRO A 251 11.42 -6.43 14.87
CA PRO A 251 10.63 -7.54 15.40
C PRO A 251 11.53 -8.69 15.86
N ARG A 252 11.08 -9.41 16.88
CA ARG A 252 11.71 -10.65 17.35
C ARG A 252 11.30 -11.82 16.47
N LEU A 253 12.27 -12.55 15.94
CA LEU A 253 12.04 -13.74 15.13
C LEU A 253 11.51 -14.90 15.98
N MET A 254 10.60 -15.67 15.40
CA MET A 254 10.11 -16.90 15.97
C MET A 254 10.92 -18.09 15.44
N PRO A 255 11.17 -19.15 16.24
CA PRO A 255 11.78 -20.36 15.73
C PRO A 255 11.07 -20.84 14.48
N MET A 256 11.81 -21.48 13.58
CA MET A 256 11.30 -22.05 12.33
C MET A 256 10.92 -21.03 11.26
N GLN A 257 11.04 -19.72 11.55
CA GLN A 257 10.93 -18.65 10.57
C GLN A 257 12.30 -18.05 10.29
N GLY A 258 12.56 -17.74 9.03
CA GLY A 258 13.81 -17.09 8.61
C GLY A 258 13.77 -15.57 8.64
N LEU A 259 12.57 -15.00 8.47
CA LEU A 259 12.39 -13.59 8.16
C LEU A 259 11.09 -13.05 8.78
N ILE A 260 11.19 -11.88 9.40
CA ILE A 260 10.04 -11.01 9.68
C ILE A 260 10.28 -9.65 9.02
N VAL A 261 9.29 -9.20 8.27
CA VAL A 261 9.27 -7.87 7.66
C VAL A 261 8.38 -6.97 8.49
N ALA A 262 8.86 -5.79 8.88
CA ALA A 262 8.03 -4.77 9.52
C ALA A 262 7.89 -3.52 8.65
N THR A 263 6.68 -2.96 8.60
CA THR A 263 6.40 -1.69 7.93
C THR A 263 6.18 -0.58 8.95
N GLY A 264 6.93 0.50 8.79
CA GLY A 264 6.78 1.71 9.59
C GLY A 264 5.61 2.58 9.15
N ALA A 265 5.41 3.69 9.86
CA ALA A 265 4.42 4.69 9.53
C ALA A 265 4.69 5.30 8.15
N ILE A 266 3.61 5.59 7.42
CA ILE A 266 3.66 6.31 6.15
C ILE A 266 3.52 7.79 6.47
N ASP A 267 4.60 8.54 6.34
CA ASP A 267 4.60 9.98 6.60
C ASP A 267 5.66 10.70 5.76
N TYR A 268 5.64 12.02 5.74
CA TYR A 268 6.75 12.78 5.18
C TYR A 268 8.03 12.58 6.00
N PRO A 269 9.21 12.69 5.37
CA PRO A 269 10.47 12.75 6.10
C PRO A 269 10.41 13.82 7.21
N PRO A 270 11.05 13.62 8.38
CA PRO A 270 10.93 14.48 9.55
C PRO A 270 11.13 15.98 9.25
N GLU A 271 11.98 16.30 8.29
CA GLU A 271 12.32 17.66 7.86
C GLU A 271 11.14 18.38 7.17
N TYR A 272 10.12 17.63 6.76
CA TYR A 272 9.00 18.07 5.93
C TYR A 272 7.60 17.80 6.54
N GLN A 273 7.51 17.15 7.70
CA GLN A 273 6.23 16.72 8.32
C GLN A 273 5.23 17.86 8.57
N SER A 274 5.73 19.04 8.90
CA SER A 274 4.92 20.24 9.20
C SER A 274 4.97 21.29 8.09
N ALA A 275 5.55 20.95 6.93
CA ALA A 275 5.57 21.87 5.80
C ALA A 275 4.18 22.03 5.19
N ASP A 276 3.89 23.22 4.65
CA ASP A 276 2.63 23.48 3.96
C ASP A 276 2.41 22.47 2.81
N PRO A 277 1.24 21.80 2.72
CA PRO A 277 0.95 20.82 1.69
C PRO A 277 1.13 21.32 0.25
N HIS A 278 0.85 22.61 -0.01
CA HIS A 278 1.02 23.18 -1.35
C HIS A 278 2.50 23.30 -1.69
N THR A 279 3.33 23.66 -0.70
CA THR A 279 4.78 23.67 -0.81
C THR A 279 5.34 22.26 -1.06
N LEU A 280 4.85 21.24 -0.36
CA LEU A 280 5.24 19.84 -0.59
C LEU A 280 4.90 19.36 -1.99
N ALA A 281 3.69 19.66 -2.48
CA ALA A 281 3.25 19.35 -3.83
C ALA A 281 4.08 20.11 -4.88
N ARG A 282 4.40 21.38 -4.62
CA ARG A 282 5.25 22.19 -5.49
C ARG A 282 6.64 21.57 -5.61
N LEU A 283 7.27 21.23 -4.48
CA LEU A 283 8.60 20.60 -4.41
C LEU A 283 8.62 19.15 -4.91
N GLY A 284 7.47 18.49 -5.05
CA GLY A 284 7.41 17.10 -5.48
C GLY A 284 7.93 16.14 -4.41
N ILE A 285 7.66 16.41 -3.14
CA ILE A 285 8.10 15.57 -2.03
C ILE A 285 7.06 14.46 -1.79
N SER A 286 7.53 13.23 -1.64
CA SER A 286 6.71 12.05 -1.34
C SER A 286 6.76 11.73 0.15
N LYS A 287 5.67 11.17 0.68
CA LYS A 287 5.74 10.37 1.90
C LYS A 287 6.66 9.17 1.71
N VAL A 288 7.27 8.71 2.79
CA VAL A 288 8.11 7.52 2.84
C VAL A 288 7.55 6.54 3.87
N MET A 289 7.88 5.27 3.71
CA MET A 289 7.75 4.28 4.77
C MET A 289 9.10 3.61 4.98
N THR A 290 9.42 3.29 6.22
CA THR A 290 10.55 2.42 6.51
C THR A 290 10.09 0.97 6.42
N VAL A 291 10.85 0.13 5.71
CA VAL A 291 10.68 -1.32 5.75
C VAL A 291 11.91 -1.93 6.39
N THR A 292 11.70 -2.74 7.43
CA THR A 292 12.76 -3.49 8.09
C THR A 292 12.63 -4.97 7.76
N SER A 293 13.77 -5.63 7.64
CA SER A 293 13.90 -7.06 7.43
C SER A 293 14.75 -7.62 8.56
N THR A 294 14.11 -8.22 9.57
CA THR A 294 14.82 -8.97 10.62
C THR A 294 14.94 -10.42 10.20
N TYR A 295 16.16 -10.93 10.07
CA TYR A 295 16.46 -12.27 9.57
C TYR A 295 17.40 -13.05 10.50
N ASP A 296 17.37 -14.38 10.40
CA ASP A 296 18.30 -15.27 11.10
C ASP A 296 19.67 -15.26 10.41
N HIS A 297 20.66 -14.63 11.05
CA HIS A 297 21.99 -14.44 10.46
C HIS A 297 22.78 -15.75 10.33
N ARG A 298 22.28 -16.87 10.89
CA ARG A 298 22.90 -18.19 10.67
C ARG A 298 22.69 -18.71 9.26
N VAL A 299 21.58 -18.35 8.61
CA VAL A 299 21.15 -18.92 7.32
C VAL A 299 20.91 -17.89 6.22
N ILE A 300 20.70 -16.63 6.59
CA ILE A 300 20.49 -15.50 5.68
C ILE A 300 21.59 -14.46 5.92
N GLN A 301 22.21 -13.99 4.83
CA GLN A 301 23.29 -12.99 4.88
C GLN A 301 22.73 -11.57 4.73
N GLY A 302 23.46 -10.57 5.26
CA GLY A 302 23.04 -9.17 5.14
C GLY A 302 22.93 -8.64 3.70
N ALA A 303 23.78 -9.14 2.80
CA ALA A 303 23.65 -8.82 1.37
C ALA A 303 22.33 -9.34 0.77
N GLU A 304 21.91 -10.56 1.15
CA GLU A 304 20.64 -11.15 0.68
C GLU A 304 19.43 -10.37 1.20
N SER A 305 19.46 -9.96 2.47
CA SER A 305 18.42 -9.11 3.05
C SER A 305 18.37 -7.72 2.39
N GLY A 306 19.52 -7.12 2.11
CA GLY A 306 19.62 -5.84 1.40
C GLY A 306 19.06 -5.91 -0.03
N LEU A 307 19.38 -6.99 -0.77
CA LEU A 307 18.84 -7.27 -2.10
C LEU A 307 17.34 -7.56 -2.07
N PHE A 308 16.85 -8.25 -1.04
CA PHE A 308 15.42 -8.48 -0.84
C PHE A 308 14.65 -7.17 -0.65
N LEU A 309 15.15 -6.27 0.20
CA LEU A 309 14.55 -4.94 0.35
C LEU A 309 14.66 -4.11 -0.93
N GLN A 310 15.70 -4.32 -1.74
CA GLN A 310 15.80 -3.71 -3.08
C GLN A 310 14.73 -4.24 -4.03
N ALA A 311 14.51 -5.55 -4.09
CA ALA A 311 13.46 -6.15 -4.90
C ALA A 311 12.07 -5.65 -4.47
N LEU A 312 11.80 -5.62 -3.16
CA LEU A 312 10.56 -5.08 -2.61
C LEU A 312 10.36 -3.61 -3.01
N HIS A 313 11.40 -2.78 -2.91
CA HIS A 313 11.37 -1.39 -3.35
C HIS A 313 10.98 -1.30 -4.84
N LYS A 314 11.62 -2.06 -5.73
CA LYS A 314 11.32 -2.07 -7.17
C LYS A 314 9.86 -2.42 -7.47
N TYR A 315 9.32 -3.46 -6.85
CA TYR A 315 7.91 -3.82 -7.01
C TYR A 315 6.97 -2.68 -6.58
N LEU A 316 7.25 -2.03 -5.44
CA LEU A 316 6.46 -0.89 -4.96
C LEU A 316 6.62 0.38 -5.83
N LEU A 317 7.69 0.48 -6.64
CA LEU A 317 7.83 1.49 -7.70
C LEU A 317 7.15 1.09 -9.03
N GLY A 318 6.48 -0.07 -9.07
CA GLY A 318 5.76 -0.53 -10.25
C GLY A 318 6.64 -1.19 -11.32
N GLU A 319 7.89 -1.51 -11.01
CA GLU A 319 8.72 -2.36 -11.88
C GLU A 319 8.13 -3.79 -11.95
N GLU A 320 8.60 -4.58 -12.93
CA GLU A 320 8.14 -5.97 -13.14
C GLU A 320 6.62 -6.10 -13.34
N ASN A 321 5.98 -5.07 -13.91
CA ASN A 321 4.53 -5.00 -14.15
C ASN A 321 3.67 -5.22 -12.89
N PHE A 322 4.19 -4.88 -11.71
CA PHE A 322 3.56 -5.17 -10.41
C PHE A 322 2.10 -4.67 -10.33
N TYR A 323 1.86 -3.41 -10.67
CA TYR A 323 0.51 -2.84 -10.63
C TYR A 323 -0.37 -3.31 -11.79
N ASP A 324 0.20 -3.62 -12.96
CA ASP A 324 -0.57 -4.17 -14.08
C ASP A 324 -1.18 -5.51 -13.72
N GLU A 325 -0.41 -6.39 -13.10
CA GLU A 325 -0.88 -7.69 -12.65
C GLU A 325 -2.02 -7.55 -11.63
N ILE A 326 -1.89 -6.61 -10.68
CA ILE A 326 -2.93 -6.32 -9.69
C ILE A 326 -4.21 -5.81 -10.35
N PHE A 327 -4.10 -4.85 -11.25
CA PHE A 327 -5.24 -4.24 -11.94
C PHE A 327 -5.93 -5.26 -12.84
N ASN A 328 -5.16 -6.06 -13.59
CA ASN A 328 -5.69 -7.12 -14.44
C ASN A 328 -6.39 -8.22 -13.62
N SER A 329 -5.78 -8.65 -12.51
CA SER A 329 -6.35 -9.69 -11.63
C SER A 329 -7.66 -9.22 -10.98
N LEU A 330 -7.78 -7.94 -10.61
CA LEU A 330 -9.02 -7.34 -10.11
C LEU A 330 -9.96 -6.84 -11.21
N LYS A 331 -9.60 -7.00 -12.50
CA LYS A 331 -10.35 -6.53 -13.67
C LYS A 331 -10.69 -5.04 -13.61
N VAL A 332 -9.75 -4.23 -13.13
CA VAL A 332 -9.92 -2.77 -13.02
C VAL A 332 -9.88 -2.17 -14.42
N PRO A 333 -10.88 -1.41 -14.87
CA PRO A 333 -10.98 -0.89 -16.24
C PRO A 333 -10.14 0.37 -16.46
N PHE A 334 -9.00 0.50 -15.79
CA PHE A 334 -8.10 1.65 -15.89
C PHE A 334 -6.64 1.19 -15.91
N GLU A 335 -5.76 1.97 -16.54
CA GLU A 335 -4.33 1.72 -16.41
C GLU A 335 -3.81 2.17 -15.04
N PRO A 336 -2.84 1.45 -14.45
CA PRO A 336 -2.20 1.89 -13.22
C PRO A 336 -1.38 3.16 -13.48
N VAL A 337 -1.34 4.02 -12.47
CA VAL A 337 -0.46 5.19 -12.47
C VAL A 337 0.98 4.71 -12.54
N ARG A 338 1.78 5.38 -13.38
CA ARG A 338 3.20 5.10 -13.59
C ARG A 338 4.07 6.12 -12.87
N LEU A 339 5.18 5.64 -12.32
CA LEU A 339 6.22 6.53 -11.83
C LEU A 339 6.95 7.14 -13.03
N ALA A 340 7.05 8.47 -13.03
CA ALA A 340 7.89 9.21 -13.96
C ALA A 340 8.71 10.21 -13.16
N ARG A 341 9.88 10.59 -13.67
CA ARG A 341 10.67 11.69 -13.10
C ARG A 341 9.85 12.97 -13.14
N ASP A 342 9.89 13.76 -12.06
CA ASP A 342 9.25 15.07 -12.05
C ASP A 342 9.84 15.97 -13.13
N ARG A 343 8.96 16.59 -13.92
CA ARG A 343 9.28 17.52 -15.00
C ARG A 343 8.69 18.90 -14.70
N ASN A 344 8.75 19.33 -13.45
CA ASN A 344 8.24 20.64 -13.06
C ASN A 344 9.14 21.76 -13.63
N PRO A 345 8.59 22.68 -14.44
CA PRO A 345 9.38 23.80 -14.95
C PRO A 345 9.99 24.68 -13.86
N LEU A 346 9.39 24.72 -12.66
CA LEU A 346 9.89 25.51 -11.52
C LEU A 346 11.33 25.16 -11.10
N PHE A 347 11.80 23.95 -11.38
CA PHE A 347 13.13 23.48 -10.98
C PHE A 347 14.03 23.16 -12.18
N ALA A 348 13.59 23.50 -13.40
CA ALA A 348 14.44 23.41 -14.57
C ALA A 348 15.42 24.61 -14.58
N GLU A 349 16.63 24.43 -15.11
CA GLU A 349 17.58 25.54 -15.32
C GLU A 349 16.97 26.65 -16.20
N SER A 350 16.02 26.28 -17.06
CA SER A 350 15.23 27.17 -17.92
C SER A 350 13.87 27.54 -17.32
N ALA A 351 13.75 27.66 -15.99
CA ALA A 351 12.49 28.02 -15.34
C ALA A 351 11.99 29.38 -15.86
N SER A 352 10.99 29.34 -16.75
CA SER A 352 10.41 30.53 -17.37
C SER A 352 8.89 30.58 -17.12
N PRO A 353 8.31 31.79 -17.02
CA PRO A 353 6.85 31.95 -16.97
C PRO A 353 6.14 31.24 -18.14
N GLU A 354 6.77 31.21 -19.32
CA GLU A 354 6.25 30.52 -20.50
C GLU A 354 6.09 29.02 -20.26
N ALA A 355 7.07 28.36 -19.63
CA ALA A 355 7.02 26.93 -19.38
C ALA A 355 5.90 26.53 -18.39
N LEU A 356 5.57 27.40 -17.44
CA LEU A 356 4.41 27.22 -16.56
C LEU A 356 3.09 27.41 -17.30
N ALA A 357 3.01 28.42 -18.17
CA ALA A 357 1.85 28.65 -19.02
C ALA A 357 1.62 27.48 -19.99
N GLU A 358 2.67 26.92 -20.58
CA GLU A 358 2.58 25.72 -21.41
C GLU A 358 1.99 24.53 -20.64
N LYS A 359 2.46 24.30 -19.41
CA LYS A 359 1.94 23.20 -18.58
C LYS A 359 0.47 23.39 -18.24
N GLN A 360 0.06 24.63 -17.94
CA GLN A 360 -1.35 24.98 -17.73
C GLN A 360 -2.19 24.77 -19.00
N ALA A 361 -1.68 25.15 -20.18
CA ALA A 361 -2.35 24.93 -21.46
C ALA A 361 -2.55 23.43 -21.76
N ARG A 362 -1.55 22.60 -21.43
CA ARG A 362 -1.64 21.13 -21.57
C ARG A 362 -2.71 20.52 -20.66
N VAL A 363 -2.91 21.04 -19.45
CA VAL A 363 -4.02 20.62 -18.57
C VAL A 363 -5.38 20.99 -19.17
N TRP A 364 -5.53 22.18 -19.75
CA TRP A 364 -6.76 22.55 -20.47
C TRP A 364 -7.02 21.68 -21.69
N GLN A 365 -5.98 21.35 -22.44
CA GLN A 365 -6.08 20.43 -23.58
C GLN A 365 -6.57 19.05 -23.12
N LEU A 366 -6.04 18.53 -22.00
CA LEU A 366 -6.47 17.27 -21.41
C LEU A 366 -7.95 17.32 -20.98
N ILE A 367 -8.38 18.37 -20.27
CA ILE A 367 -9.79 18.59 -19.89
C ILE A 367 -10.68 18.55 -21.13
N ASN A 368 -10.31 19.28 -22.19
CA ASN A 368 -11.05 19.30 -23.44
C ASN A 368 -11.11 17.91 -24.09
N MET A 369 -10.00 17.15 -24.11
CA MET A 369 -9.99 15.81 -24.69
C MET A 369 -10.88 14.82 -23.93
N TYR A 370 -10.97 14.91 -22.60
CA TYR A 370 -11.94 14.12 -21.85
C TYR A 370 -13.39 14.48 -22.21
N ARG A 371 -13.70 15.76 -22.42
CA ARG A 371 -15.03 16.22 -22.85
C ARG A 371 -15.41 15.72 -24.26
N VAL A 372 -14.43 15.67 -25.16
CA VAL A 372 -14.65 15.26 -26.56
C VAL A 372 -14.64 13.73 -26.71
N ARG A 373 -13.70 13.04 -26.06
CA ARG A 373 -13.36 11.63 -26.34
C ARG A 373 -13.49 10.71 -25.13
N GLY A 374 -13.86 11.19 -23.95
CA GLY A 374 -13.97 10.36 -22.74
C GLY A 374 -14.88 9.15 -22.91
N HIS A 375 -15.94 9.30 -23.73
CA HIS A 375 -16.85 8.21 -24.10
C HIS A 375 -16.15 6.98 -24.72
N LEU A 376 -15.00 7.14 -25.37
CA LEU A 376 -14.24 6.04 -25.98
C LEU A 376 -13.67 5.06 -24.94
N ILE A 377 -13.37 5.56 -23.73
CA ILE A 377 -12.88 4.76 -22.61
C ILE A 377 -13.93 4.54 -21.52
N ALA A 378 -15.19 4.93 -21.76
CA ALA A 378 -16.26 4.69 -20.82
C ALA A 378 -16.52 3.19 -20.64
N ASN A 379 -16.82 2.79 -19.40
CA ASN A 379 -17.14 1.42 -19.04
C ASN A 379 -18.63 1.11 -19.27
N CYS A 380 -19.09 1.24 -20.52
CA CYS A 380 -20.50 1.06 -20.90
C CYS A 380 -20.85 -0.36 -21.38
N ASN A 381 -19.85 -1.24 -21.57
CA ASN A 381 -20.08 -2.59 -22.09
C ASN A 381 -19.95 -3.65 -20.97
N PRO A 382 -21.07 -4.26 -20.51
CA PRO A 382 -21.06 -5.22 -19.41
C PRO A 382 -20.39 -6.57 -19.75
N LEU A 383 -20.14 -6.85 -21.03
CA LEU A 383 -19.50 -8.09 -21.48
C LEU A 383 -18.00 -7.94 -21.76
N ARG A 384 -17.47 -6.71 -21.67
CA ARG A 384 -16.10 -6.42 -22.10
C ARG A 384 -15.08 -7.02 -21.14
N SER A 385 -14.06 -7.65 -21.71
CA SER A 385 -12.91 -8.20 -20.98
C SER A 385 -11.68 -7.28 -20.98
N ALA A 386 -11.51 -6.47 -22.03
CA ALA A 386 -10.36 -5.59 -22.20
C ALA A 386 -10.58 -4.18 -21.62
N ILE A 387 -9.53 -3.60 -21.05
CA ILE A 387 -9.52 -2.23 -20.54
C ILE A 387 -9.44 -1.27 -21.74
N PRO A 388 -10.43 -0.39 -21.98
CA PRO A 388 -10.33 0.57 -23.06
C PRO A 388 -9.36 1.69 -22.67
N THR A 389 -8.41 1.98 -23.55
CA THR A 389 -7.41 3.03 -23.35
C THR A 389 -7.36 3.94 -24.56
N HIS A 390 -6.94 5.18 -24.36
CA HIS A 390 -6.85 6.16 -25.44
C HIS A 390 -5.72 7.13 -25.17
N SER A 391 -4.76 7.24 -26.09
CA SER A 391 -3.54 8.03 -25.88
C SER A 391 -3.80 9.51 -25.63
N GLU A 392 -4.85 10.09 -26.22
CA GLU A 392 -5.22 11.51 -26.00
C GLU A 392 -5.84 11.77 -24.61
N LEU A 393 -6.17 10.73 -23.86
CA LEU A 393 -6.69 10.82 -22.49
C LEU A 393 -5.62 10.47 -21.45
N ASP A 394 -4.45 10.01 -21.88
CA ASP A 394 -3.33 9.71 -20.98
C ASP A 394 -2.60 11.02 -20.57
N PRO A 395 -2.55 11.36 -19.27
CA PRO A 395 -1.80 12.52 -18.78
C PRO A 395 -0.32 12.52 -19.20
N SER A 396 0.29 11.35 -19.38
CA SER A 396 1.70 11.21 -19.73
C SER A 396 2.03 11.84 -21.09
N ARG A 397 1.09 11.78 -22.05
CA ARG A 397 1.19 12.41 -23.38
C ARG A 397 1.35 13.93 -23.28
N TYR A 398 0.80 14.52 -22.23
CA TYR A 398 0.85 15.96 -21.96
C TYR A 398 2.06 16.35 -21.09
N GLY A 399 2.95 15.41 -20.80
CA GLY A 399 4.09 15.61 -19.91
C GLY A 399 3.69 15.81 -18.45
N LEU A 400 2.47 15.40 -18.08
CA LEU A 400 2.00 15.40 -16.70
C LEU A 400 2.39 14.08 -16.04
N THR A 401 2.93 14.16 -14.84
CA THR A 401 3.45 13.02 -14.10
C THR A 401 2.71 12.83 -12.77
N VAL A 402 2.96 11.72 -12.09
CA VAL A 402 2.41 11.46 -10.75
C VAL A 402 2.71 12.58 -9.73
N TRP A 403 3.79 13.34 -9.94
CA TRP A 403 4.18 14.48 -9.10
C TRP A 403 3.29 15.71 -9.30
N ASP A 404 2.55 15.77 -10.40
CA ASP A 404 1.64 16.87 -10.71
C ASP A 404 0.27 16.70 -10.06
N TYR A 405 -0.06 15.51 -9.57
CA TYR A 405 -1.40 15.19 -9.09
C TYR A 405 -1.86 16.11 -7.96
N ASP A 406 -0.96 16.48 -7.05
CA ASP A 406 -1.30 17.36 -5.92
C ASP A 406 -1.03 18.84 -6.22
N ARG A 407 -0.57 19.17 -7.44
CA ARG A 407 -0.36 20.56 -7.86
C ARG A 407 -1.66 21.15 -8.38
N GLU A 408 -1.87 22.42 -8.06
CA GLU A 408 -3.07 23.14 -8.48
C GLU A 408 -2.95 23.74 -9.87
N PHE A 409 -4.03 23.63 -10.63
CA PHE A 409 -4.19 24.21 -11.95
C PHE A 409 -5.49 25.00 -12.03
N ILE A 410 -5.53 25.98 -12.95
CA ILE A 410 -6.75 26.70 -13.29
C ILE A 410 -7.62 25.76 -14.11
N THR A 411 -8.88 25.61 -13.73
CA THR A 411 -9.80 24.64 -14.34
C THR A 411 -10.78 25.25 -15.33
N GLY A 412 -10.94 26.57 -15.33
CA GLY A 412 -11.97 27.26 -16.11
C GLY A 412 -13.40 26.92 -15.68
N GLY A 413 -13.60 26.53 -14.41
CA GLY A 413 -14.94 26.25 -13.85
C GLY A 413 -15.34 24.77 -13.83
N LEU A 414 -14.43 23.83 -14.14
CA LEU A 414 -14.67 22.39 -13.98
C LEU A 414 -15.18 22.08 -12.56
N GLY A 415 -16.32 21.39 -12.47
CA GLY A 415 -16.94 21.04 -11.20
C GLY A 415 -17.33 22.24 -10.32
N GLY A 416 -17.45 23.44 -10.90
CA GLY A 416 -17.77 24.68 -10.18
C GLY A 416 -16.61 25.28 -9.39
N LYS A 417 -15.38 24.75 -9.53
CA LYS A 417 -14.18 25.29 -8.89
C LYS A 417 -13.36 26.08 -9.91
N PRO A 418 -12.76 27.24 -9.57
CA PRO A 418 -11.85 27.97 -10.46
C PRO A 418 -10.43 27.38 -10.50
N ARG A 419 -10.03 26.68 -9.43
CA ARG A 419 -8.75 25.98 -9.28
C ARG A 419 -9.01 24.63 -8.63
N ALA A 420 -8.23 23.64 -9.01
CA ALA A 420 -8.25 22.32 -8.40
C ALA A 420 -6.90 21.64 -8.60
N SER A 421 -6.60 20.67 -7.75
CA SER A 421 -5.45 19.78 -7.98
C SER A 421 -5.64 18.97 -9.26
N LEU A 422 -4.57 18.60 -9.97
CA LEU A 422 -4.70 17.71 -11.14
C LEU A 422 -5.40 16.39 -10.78
N ARG A 423 -5.20 15.92 -9.55
CA ARG A 423 -5.90 14.81 -8.94
C ARG A 423 -7.41 14.97 -9.02
N GLU A 424 -7.93 16.06 -8.46
CA GLU A 424 -9.37 16.35 -8.48
C GLU A 424 -9.88 16.54 -9.90
N ILE A 425 -9.12 17.20 -10.77
CA ILE A 425 -9.47 17.37 -12.20
C ILE A 425 -9.68 16.01 -12.86
N LEU A 426 -8.71 15.10 -12.74
CA LEU A 426 -8.80 13.76 -13.32
C LEU A 426 -9.94 12.94 -12.72
N ASP A 427 -10.16 13.02 -11.41
CA ASP A 427 -11.24 12.31 -10.73
C ASP A 427 -12.61 12.81 -11.25
N THR A 428 -12.81 14.13 -11.36
CA THR A 428 -14.04 14.72 -11.92
C THR A 428 -14.25 14.32 -13.38
N LEU A 429 -13.21 14.35 -14.22
CA LEU A 429 -13.32 13.99 -15.63
C LEU A 429 -13.61 12.50 -15.83
N ARG A 430 -12.95 11.63 -15.06
CA ARG A 430 -13.18 10.18 -15.11
C ARG A 430 -14.58 9.84 -14.63
N GLU A 431 -15.02 10.44 -13.53
CA GLU A 431 -16.38 10.25 -13.03
C GLU A 431 -17.40 10.72 -14.08
N ALA A 432 -17.25 11.94 -14.62
CA ALA A 432 -18.21 12.51 -15.57
C ALA A 432 -18.28 11.72 -16.89
N TYR A 433 -17.13 11.38 -17.49
CA TYR A 433 -17.04 10.95 -18.90
C TYR A 433 -16.62 9.50 -19.12
N CYS A 434 -16.04 8.84 -18.12
CA CYS A 434 -15.42 7.51 -18.28
C CYS A 434 -16.05 6.41 -17.40
N GLY A 435 -17.12 6.76 -16.65
CA GLY A 435 -17.86 5.80 -15.82
C GLY A 435 -18.73 4.85 -16.66
N SER A 436 -19.86 4.43 -16.09
CA SER A 436 -20.84 3.57 -16.79
C SER A 436 -21.66 4.30 -17.87
N ILE A 437 -21.44 5.61 -18.05
CA ILE A 437 -22.13 6.46 -19.02
C ILE A 437 -21.06 7.08 -19.92
N GLY A 438 -21.10 6.76 -21.21
CA GLY A 438 -20.37 7.48 -22.26
C GLY A 438 -21.19 8.66 -22.74
N VAL A 439 -20.60 9.86 -22.75
CA VAL A 439 -21.30 11.10 -23.12
C VAL A 439 -20.72 11.66 -24.41
N GLU A 440 -21.59 11.89 -25.39
CA GLU A 440 -21.25 12.55 -26.65
C GLU A 440 -22.12 13.79 -26.83
N TYR A 441 -21.53 14.97 -26.71
CA TYR A 441 -22.26 16.25 -26.80
C TYR A 441 -21.48 17.38 -27.48
N MET A 442 -20.15 17.23 -27.61
CA MET A 442 -19.31 18.30 -28.17
C MET A 442 -19.61 18.60 -29.65
N HIS A 443 -20.32 17.70 -30.34
CA HIS A 443 -20.83 17.88 -31.71
C HIS A 443 -22.05 18.83 -31.82
N MET A 444 -22.70 19.18 -30.70
CA MET A 444 -23.81 20.14 -30.68
C MET A 444 -23.34 21.51 -31.17
N GLN A 445 -24.23 22.36 -31.69
CA GLN A 445 -23.84 23.68 -32.19
C GLN A 445 -24.05 24.78 -31.15
N GLU A 446 -25.10 24.67 -30.33
CA GLU A 446 -25.49 25.69 -29.35
C GLU A 446 -24.59 25.63 -28.10
N PRO A 447 -23.83 26.70 -27.77
CA PRO A 447 -22.95 26.71 -26.61
C PRO A 447 -23.69 26.61 -25.27
N GLU A 448 -24.91 27.14 -25.19
CA GLU A 448 -25.73 27.09 -23.99
C GLU A 448 -26.08 25.64 -23.60
N HIS A 449 -26.43 24.81 -24.59
CA HIS A 449 -26.72 23.39 -24.36
C HIS A 449 -25.48 22.61 -23.90
N LYS A 450 -24.31 22.89 -24.50
CA LYS A 450 -23.05 22.29 -24.07
C LYS A 450 -22.73 22.63 -22.62
N THR A 451 -22.90 23.90 -22.27
CA THR A 451 -22.61 24.43 -20.93
C THR A 451 -23.57 23.82 -19.89
N TRP A 452 -24.86 23.72 -20.23
CA TRP A 452 -25.86 23.07 -19.39
C TRP A 452 -25.53 21.60 -19.11
N LEU A 453 -25.15 20.84 -20.14
CA LEU A 453 -24.71 19.45 -19.98
C LEU A 453 -23.43 19.38 -19.13
N GLN A 454 -22.42 20.19 -19.40
CA GLN A 454 -21.17 20.23 -18.63
C GLN A 454 -21.43 20.44 -17.15
N GLN A 455 -22.23 21.45 -16.79
CA GLN A 455 -22.56 21.75 -15.40
C GLN A 455 -23.27 20.58 -14.70
N ARG A 456 -24.14 19.86 -15.42
CA ARG A 456 -24.88 18.73 -14.86
C ARG A 456 -24.05 17.45 -14.72
N MET A 457 -23.08 17.24 -15.61
CA MET A 457 -22.23 16.04 -15.63
C MET A 457 -20.98 16.17 -14.77
N GLU A 458 -20.34 17.33 -14.78
CA GLU A 458 -19.11 17.62 -14.04
C GLU A 458 -19.38 18.07 -12.60
N GLY A 459 -20.64 18.37 -12.25
CA GLY A 459 -21.04 18.83 -10.92
C GLY A 459 -21.26 17.73 -9.88
N ASN A 460 -21.15 18.08 -8.61
CA ASN A 460 -21.27 17.17 -7.46
C ASN A 460 -22.66 16.55 -7.24
N GLN A 461 -23.67 16.89 -8.04
CA GLN A 461 -25.07 16.46 -7.82
C GLN A 461 -25.41 15.09 -8.43
N ARG A 462 -24.51 14.47 -9.19
CA ARG A 462 -24.81 13.24 -9.95
C ARG A 462 -25.31 12.07 -9.09
N LYS A 463 -24.86 11.97 -7.83
CA LYS A 463 -25.19 10.88 -6.90
C LYS A 463 -26.31 11.23 -5.90
N ALA A 464 -26.75 12.49 -5.86
CA ALA A 464 -27.69 12.96 -4.83
C ALA A 464 -29.06 12.23 -4.86
N TRP A 465 -29.49 11.78 -6.05
CA TRP A 465 -30.75 11.06 -6.23
C TRP A 465 -30.68 9.57 -5.85
N LEU A 466 -29.47 8.98 -5.74
CA LEU A 466 -29.26 7.56 -5.45
C LEU A 466 -29.09 7.30 -3.95
N ASN A 467 -30.05 7.77 -3.16
CA ASN A 467 -30.11 7.51 -1.72
C ASN A 467 -30.54 6.04 -1.42
N ALA A 468 -30.57 5.65 -0.15
CA ALA A 468 -30.91 4.28 0.24
C ALA A 468 -32.30 3.82 -0.23
N GLU A 469 -33.28 4.74 -0.26
CA GLU A 469 -34.64 4.48 -0.73
C GLU A 469 -34.66 4.30 -2.25
N GLY A 470 -34.01 5.20 -3.00
CA GLY A 470 -33.86 5.10 -4.44
C GLY A 470 -33.19 3.78 -4.86
N LYS A 471 -32.13 3.36 -4.15
CA LYS A 471 -31.49 2.06 -4.37
C LYS A 471 -32.44 0.88 -4.16
N ARG A 472 -33.25 0.91 -3.10
CA ARG A 472 -34.26 -0.14 -2.84
C ARG A 472 -35.35 -0.16 -3.91
N ARG A 473 -35.81 1.00 -4.38
CA ARG A 473 -36.79 1.11 -5.47
C ARG A 473 -36.25 0.53 -6.78
N LEU A 474 -35.03 0.91 -7.17
CA LEU A 474 -34.38 0.37 -8.37
C LEU A 474 -34.24 -1.16 -8.29
N LEU A 475 -33.79 -1.67 -7.14
CA LEU A 475 -33.68 -3.12 -6.91
C LEU A 475 -35.04 -3.82 -6.97
N ALA A 476 -36.08 -3.23 -6.39
CA ALA A 476 -37.43 -3.79 -6.44
C ALA A 476 -37.97 -3.86 -7.88
N LYS A 477 -37.73 -2.83 -8.69
CA LYS A 477 -38.10 -2.82 -10.11
C LYS A 477 -37.30 -3.82 -10.94
N LEU A 478 -36.00 -3.98 -10.64
CA LEU A 478 -35.17 -5.00 -11.28
C LEU A 478 -35.65 -6.42 -10.93
N ASN A 479 -35.96 -6.68 -9.66
CA ASN A 479 -36.53 -7.95 -9.21
C ASN A 479 -37.86 -8.26 -9.90
N ALA A 480 -38.74 -7.27 -10.04
CA ALA A 480 -40.01 -7.43 -10.75
C ALA A 480 -39.80 -7.76 -12.23
N ALA A 481 -38.84 -7.10 -12.88
CA ALA A 481 -38.49 -7.37 -14.27
C ALA A 481 -37.97 -8.81 -14.45
N GLU A 482 -37.03 -9.25 -13.62
CA GLU A 482 -36.44 -10.59 -13.69
C GLU A 482 -37.47 -11.69 -13.33
N ALA A 483 -38.28 -11.47 -12.29
CA ALA A 483 -39.32 -12.41 -11.89
C ALA A 483 -40.34 -12.65 -13.01
N PHE A 484 -40.73 -11.58 -13.72
CA PHE A 484 -41.65 -11.68 -14.84
C PHE A 484 -41.04 -12.43 -16.02
N GLU A 485 -39.77 -12.19 -16.35
CA GLU A 485 -39.06 -12.97 -17.39
C GLU A 485 -38.96 -14.45 -17.02
N ARG A 486 -38.59 -14.78 -15.77
CA ARG A 486 -38.54 -16.17 -15.29
C ARG A 486 -39.90 -16.86 -15.34
N PHE A 487 -40.98 -16.14 -15.01
CA PHE A 487 -42.35 -16.64 -15.13
C PHE A 487 -42.69 -16.96 -16.60
N LEU A 488 -42.45 -16.00 -17.50
CA LEU A 488 -42.68 -16.21 -18.93
C LEU A 488 -41.89 -17.41 -19.43
N GLN A 489 -40.62 -17.53 -19.00
CA GLN A 489 -39.70 -18.62 -19.35
C GLN A 489 -40.23 -19.99 -18.93
N THR A 490 -40.80 -20.08 -17.73
CA THR A 490 -41.29 -21.33 -17.15
C THR A 490 -42.66 -21.72 -17.71
N LYS A 491 -43.58 -20.74 -17.89
CA LYS A 491 -44.98 -21.04 -18.21
C LYS A 491 -45.25 -21.28 -19.70
N TYR A 492 -44.55 -20.57 -20.59
CA TYR A 492 -44.85 -20.55 -22.03
C TYR A 492 -43.81 -21.28 -22.91
N VAL A 493 -43.38 -22.48 -22.50
CA VAL A 493 -42.28 -23.21 -23.14
C VAL A 493 -42.61 -23.50 -24.61
N GLY A 494 -41.65 -23.31 -25.51
CA GLY A 494 -41.81 -23.56 -26.95
C GLY A 494 -42.41 -22.39 -27.76
N HIS A 495 -42.89 -21.33 -27.11
CA HIS A 495 -43.31 -20.12 -27.82
C HIS A 495 -42.11 -19.24 -28.19
N LYS A 496 -42.17 -18.58 -29.36
CA LYS A 496 -41.17 -17.58 -29.76
C LYS A 496 -41.35 -16.32 -28.88
N ARG A 497 -40.40 -16.09 -27.97
CA ARG A 497 -40.46 -14.98 -27.01
C ARG A 497 -39.53 -13.85 -27.40
N PHE A 498 -39.94 -12.63 -27.06
CA PHE A 498 -39.13 -11.43 -27.17
C PHE A 498 -38.77 -10.94 -25.76
N GLY A 499 -38.12 -11.82 -24.98
CA GLY A 499 -37.77 -11.55 -23.59
C GLY A 499 -36.77 -10.43 -23.43
N LEU A 500 -36.70 -9.90 -22.22
CA LEU A 500 -35.80 -8.83 -21.81
C LEU A 500 -34.53 -9.35 -21.09
N GLU A 501 -34.23 -10.64 -21.22
CA GLU A 501 -33.05 -11.26 -20.59
C GLU A 501 -31.74 -10.56 -21.01
N GLY A 502 -30.95 -10.15 -20.02
CA GLY A 502 -29.72 -9.36 -20.18
C GLY A 502 -29.93 -7.86 -20.40
N ALA A 503 -31.19 -7.39 -20.50
CA ALA A 503 -31.56 -5.98 -20.67
C ALA A 503 -32.63 -5.52 -19.67
N GLU A 504 -32.78 -6.22 -18.55
CA GLU A 504 -33.80 -6.03 -17.52
C GLU A 504 -33.71 -4.63 -16.89
N SER A 505 -32.51 -4.04 -16.91
CA SER A 505 -32.24 -2.67 -16.45
C SER A 505 -33.03 -1.61 -17.23
N MET A 506 -33.61 -1.94 -18.38
CA MET A 506 -34.55 -1.07 -19.09
C MET A 506 -35.79 -0.71 -18.23
N ILE A 507 -36.29 -1.63 -17.40
CA ILE A 507 -37.47 -1.39 -16.57
C ILE A 507 -37.21 -0.32 -15.50
N PRO A 508 -36.19 -0.45 -14.61
CA PRO A 508 -35.88 0.63 -13.66
C PRO A 508 -35.48 1.94 -14.34
N MET A 509 -34.85 1.89 -15.53
CA MET A 509 -34.55 3.09 -16.31
C MET A 509 -35.83 3.84 -16.73
N LEU A 510 -36.82 3.12 -17.29
CA LEU A 510 -38.10 3.71 -17.68
C LEU A 510 -38.88 4.22 -16.46
N ASP A 511 -38.89 3.48 -15.35
CA ASP A 511 -39.52 3.92 -14.09
C ASP A 511 -38.92 5.25 -13.60
N ALA A 512 -37.58 5.38 -13.63
CA ALA A 512 -36.90 6.61 -13.24
C ALA A 512 -37.23 7.79 -14.18
N LEU A 513 -37.28 7.53 -15.49
CA LEU A 513 -37.64 8.55 -16.49
C LEU A 513 -39.07 9.06 -16.30
N LEU A 514 -40.03 8.15 -16.14
CA LEU A 514 -41.44 8.51 -15.93
C LEU A 514 -41.67 9.21 -14.59
N HIS A 515 -40.96 8.79 -13.54
CA HIS A 515 -41.00 9.49 -12.26
C HIS A 515 -40.47 10.92 -12.38
N SER A 516 -39.37 11.12 -13.12
CA SER A 516 -38.85 12.45 -13.41
C SER A 516 -39.82 13.28 -14.25
N ALA A 517 -40.47 12.70 -15.26
CA ALA A 517 -41.49 13.38 -16.06
C ALA A 517 -42.66 13.87 -15.17
N SER A 518 -43.14 13.02 -14.27
CA SER A 518 -44.18 13.37 -13.30
C SER A 518 -43.76 14.51 -12.37
N GLN A 519 -42.52 14.51 -11.87
CA GLN A 519 -41.99 15.60 -11.05
C GLN A 519 -41.90 16.94 -11.80
N ASN A 520 -41.82 16.90 -13.13
CA ASN A 520 -41.79 18.07 -14.01
C ASN A 520 -43.18 18.44 -14.56
N ASN A 521 -44.26 17.96 -13.94
CA ASN A 521 -45.65 18.24 -14.32
C ASN A 521 -46.00 17.84 -15.77
N ILE A 522 -45.36 16.79 -16.29
CA ILE A 522 -45.75 16.20 -17.57
C ILE A 522 -46.98 15.31 -17.33
N ASN A 523 -48.08 15.59 -18.04
CA ASN A 523 -49.36 14.92 -17.84
C ASN A 523 -49.46 13.55 -18.52
N GLU A 524 -48.84 13.39 -19.67
CA GLU A 524 -48.95 12.18 -20.50
C GLU A 524 -47.61 11.85 -21.16
N VAL A 525 -47.30 10.55 -21.24
CA VAL A 525 -46.12 10.03 -21.95
C VAL A 525 -46.58 8.98 -22.95
N VAL A 526 -46.37 9.26 -24.23
CA VAL A 526 -46.67 8.32 -25.32
C VAL A 526 -45.38 7.62 -25.74
N MET A 527 -45.37 6.28 -25.71
CA MET A 527 -44.18 5.46 -25.96
C MET A 527 -44.36 4.55 -27.18
N GLY A 528 -43.43 4.64 -28.13
CA GLY A 528 -43.22 3.63 -29.16
C GLY A 528 -42.09 2.67 -28.77
N MET A 529 -42.30 1.35 -28.90
CA MET A 529 -41.26 0.36 -28.61
C MET A 529 -41.32 -0.85 -29.55
N ALA A 530 -40.18 -1.50 -29.75
CA ALA A 530 -40.09 -2.79 -30.45
C ALA A 530 -40.72 -3.93 -29.62
N HIS A 531 -40.76 -5.15 -30.19
CA HIS A 531 -41.37 -6.30 -29.52
C HIS A 531 -40.60 -6.78 -28.27
N ARG A 532 -39.29 -6.47 -28.15
CA ARG A 532 -38.42 -6.94 -27.05
C ARG A 532 -38.81 -6.30 -25.72
N GLY A 533 -39.11 -7.12 -24.71
CA GLY A 533 -39.50 -6.69 -23.37
C GLY A 533 -40.88 -6.04 -23.28
N ARG A 534 -41.68 -6.05 -24.35
CA ARG A 534 -42.97 -5.33 -24.39
C ARG A 534 -43.96 -5.80 -23.31
N LEU A 535 -44.09 -7.11 -23.11
CA LEU A 535 -44.97 -7.66 -22.05
C LEU A 535 -44.50 -7.23 -20.66
N ASN A 536 -43.18 -7.20 -20.46
CA ASN A 536 -42.56 -6.76 -19.21
C ASN A 536 -42.86 -5.27 -18.94
N VAL A 537 -42.76 -4.42 -19.97
CA VAL A 537 -43.15 -3.01 -19.90
C VAL A 537 -44.65 -2.84 -19.62
N LEU A 538 -45.53 -3.62 -20.26
CA LEU A 538 -46.97 -3.57 -20.00
C LEU A 538 -47.32 -3.87 -18.53
N ALA A 539 -46.70 -4.90 -17.96
CA ALA A 539 -46.91 -5.27 -16.56
C ALA A 539 -46.27 -4.26 -15.59
N ASN A 540 -44.96 -4.03 -15.73
CA ASN A 540 -44.16 -3.36 -14.70
C ASN A 540 -44.10 -1.83 -14.81
N ILE A 541 -44.46 -1.27 -15.97
CA ILE A 541 -44.47 0.18 -16.24
C ILE A 541 -45.90 0.70 -16.47
N LEU A 542 -46.66 0.11 -17.39
CA LEU A 542 -48.04 0.58 -17.67
C LEU A 542 -49.08 0.10 -16.64
N GLY A 543 -48.71 -0.86 -15.77
CA GLY A 543 -49.60 -1.36 -14.72
C GLY A 543 -50.78 -2.18 -15.24
N LYS A 544 -50.66 -2.79 -16.43
CA LYS A 544 -51.67 -3.74 -16.92
C LYS A 544 -51.66 -4.99 -16.03
N THR A 545 -52.84 -5.50 -15.71
CA THR A 545 -52.96 -6.71 -14.89
C THR A 545 -52.52 -7.93 -15.69
N TYR A 546 -52.06 -8.99 -15.03
CA TYR A 546 -51.68 -10.23 -15.70
C TYR A 546 -52.84 -10.93 -16.42
N GLU A 547 -54.08 -10.59 -16.08
CA GLU A 547 -55.28 -11.08 -16.79
C GLU A 547 -55.52 -10.34 -18.11
N GLN A 548 -55.10 -9.07 -18.19
CA GLN A 548 -55.22 -8.23 -19.39
C GLN A 548 -54.11 -8.51 -20.41
N ILE A 549 -52.97 -9.02 -19.94
CA ILE A 549 -51.78 -9.36 -20.73
C ILE A 549 -51.90 -10.82 -21.18
#